data_AF-A0A8J5JM94-F1
#
_entry.id   AF-A0A8J5JM94-F1
#
_cell.length_a   1.000
_cell.length_b   1.000
_cell.length_c   1.000
_cell.angle_alpha   90.00
_cell.angle_beta   90.00
_cell.angle_gamma   90.00
#
_symmetry.space_group_name_H-M   'P 1'
#
loop_
_entity.id
_entity.type
_entity.pdbx_description
1 polymer ?
#
loop_
_entity_poly.entity_id
_entity_poly.type
_entity_poly.pdbx_seq_one_letter_code
_entity_poly.pdbx_strand_id
1 'polypeptide(L)'
;MKGCNVTYEVEPGSKYTWNTPNYPKAYPEDITCSLEVKISQQGVKAVLFINDGYIYSQRRRPRRCPHDYLSVTGETRKYCNKVTDRMWTVETANVQQKTFTVIFLSTSADGNRDQISDDTLEVCL
;
A
#
# COMPACT_ATOMS: atom_id res chain seq x y z
N MET A 1 -16.88 -7.06 -9.57
CA MET A 1 -15.50 -7.00 -9.05
C MET A 1 -15.59 -6.57 -7.59
N LYS A 2 -14.88 -7.24 -6.66
CA LYS A 2 -14.74 -6.73 -5.29
C LYS A 2 -13.87 -5.47 -5.34
N GLY A 3 -14.31 -4.38 -4.74
CA GLY A 3 -13.47 -3.20 -4.57
C GLY A 3 -12.24 -3.55 -3.71
N CYS A 4 -11.12 -2.91 -3.99
CA CYS A 4 -9.88 -3.01 -3.20
C CYS A 4 -9.72 -1.84 -2.21
N ASN A 5 -10.76 -1.01 -2.08
CA ASN A 5 -10.82 0.05 -1.09
C ASN A 5 -11.26 -0.55 0.23
N VAL A 6 -10.37 -0.51 1.23
CA VAL A 6 -10.57 -1.12 2.53
C VAL A 6 -10.22 -0.12 3.62
N THR A 7 -11.03 -0.10 4.68
CA THR A 7 -10.72 0.63 5.91
C THR A 7 -10.58 -0.40 7.04
N TYR A 8 -9.46 -0.35 7.77
CA TYR A 8 -9.26 -1.12 9.00
C TYR A 8 -9.27 -0.18 10.19
N GLU A 9 -10.18 -0.44 11.12
CA GLU A 9 -10.10 0.07 12.49
C GLU A 9 -9.27 -0.93 13.28
N VAL A 10 -8.10 -0.49 13.74
CA VAL A 10 -7.07 -1.38 14.26
C VAL A 10 -6.94 -1.25 15.77
N GLU A 11 -6.92 -2.40 16.44
CA GLU A 11 -6.79 -2.53 17.90
C GLU A 11 -5.48 -3.25 18.26
N PRO A 12 -4.87 -2.99 19.42
CA PRO A 12 -3.60 -3.61 19.82
C PRO A 12 -3.60 -5.14 19.73
N GLY A 13 -2.53 -5.72 19.18
CA GLY A 13 -2.40 -7.17 18.99
C GLY A 13 -3.11 -7.69 17.73
N SER A 14 -3.71 -6.82 16.92
CA SER A 14 -4.37 -7.20 15.67
C SER A 14 -3.39 -7.19 14.50
N LYS A 15 -3.62 -8.11 13.55
CA LYS A 15 -2.87 -8.21 12.30
C LYS A 15 -3.86 -8.24 11.13
N TYR A 16 -3.61 -7.40 10.12
CA TYR A 16 -4.43 -7.30 8.92
C TYR A 16 -3.57 -7.43 7.68
N THR A 17 -4.18 -7.93 6.61
CA THR A 17 -3.54 -8.07 5.32
C THR A 17 -4.36 -7.35 4.26
N TRP A 18 -3.69 -6.61 3.40
CA TRP A 18 -4.27 -5.96 2.23
C TRP A 18 -3.47 -6.36 1.00
N ASN A 19 -4.16 -6.84 -0.01
CA ASN A 19 -3.56 -7.28 -1.27
C ASN A 19 -4.20 -6.51 -2.42
N THR A 20 -3.44 -6.32 -3.49
CA THR A 20 -3.99 -5.90 -4.78
C THR A 20 -5.06 -6.89 -5.27
N PRO A 21 -6.03 -6.44 -6.10
CA PRO A 21 -6.98 -7.37 -6.70
C PRO A 21 -6.26 -8.47 -7.48
N ASN A 22 -6.82 -9.68 -7.44
CA ASN A 22 -6.31 -10.88 -8.10
C ASN A 22 -5.00 -11.46 -7.55
N TYR A 23 -4.35 -10.84 -6.57
CA TYR A 23 -3.19 -11.42 -5.88
C TYR A 23 -3.40 -12.93 -5.59
N PRO A 24 -2.42 -13.80 -5.88
CA PRO A 24 -1.04 -13.50 -6.32
C PRO A 24 -0.88 -13.35 -7.85
N LYS A 25 -1.97 -13.13 -8.60
CA LYS A 25 -1.92 -12.82 -10.03
C LYS A 25 -1.72 -11.31 -10.24
N ALA A 26 -1.46 -10.92 -11.50
CA ALA A 26 -1.35 -9.52 -11.89
C ALA A 26 -2.60 -8.72 -11.52
N TYR A 27 -2.37 -7.49 -11.04
CA TYR A 27 -3.43 -6.54 -10.75
C TYR A 27 -4.13 -6.10 -12.05
N PRO A 28 -5.42 -5.73 -11.99
CA PRO A 28 -6.11 -5.11 -13.12
C PRO A 28 -5.56 -3.72 -13.44
N GLU A 29 -5.69 -3.35 -14.72
CA GLU A 29 -5.41 -2.01 -15.24
C GLU A 29 -6.47 -0.98 -14.81
N ASP A 30 -6.07 0.29 -14.80
CA ASP A 30 -6.95 1.45 -14.62
C ASP A 30 -7.74 1.41 -13.30
N ILE A 31 -7.08 0.95 -12.25
CA ILE A 31 -7.64 0.89 -10.90
C ILE A 31 -6.95 1.86 -9.96
N THR A 32 -7.69 2.26 -8.93
CA THR A 32 -7.14 2.90 -7.73
C THR A 32 -7.69 2.17 -6.53
N CYS A 33 -6.77 1.63 -5.72
CA CYS A 33 -7.06 0.93 -4.48
C CYS A 33 -6.56 1.77 -3.31
N SER A 34 -7.36 1.88 -2.26
CA SER A 34 -6.96 2.55 -1.03
C SER A 34 -7.07 1.65 0.18
N LEU A 35 -6.01 1.57 0.98
CA LEU A 35 -6.08 1.08 2.35
C LEU A 35 -6.09 2.29 3.29
N GLU A 36 -7.10 2.39 4.14
CA GLU A 36 -7.15 3.34 5.25
C GLU A 36 -7.02 2.60 6.58
N VAL A 37 -6.03 2.95 7.38
CA VAL A 37 -5.82 2.41 8.73
C VAL A 37 -6.18 3.50 9.73
N LYS A 38 -7.18 3.22 10.57
CA LYS A 38 -7.67 4.11 11.62
C LYS A 38 -7.27 3.56 12.98
N ILE A 39 -6.40 4.29 13.67
CA ILE A 39 -5.96 3.95 15.03
C ILE A 39 -6.74 4.86 15.99
N SER A 40 -7.60 4.26 16.81
CA SER A 40 -8.52 4.92 17.76
C SER A 40 -7.94 5.10 19.16
N GLN A 41 -6.80 4.46 19.46
CA GLN A 41 -6.17 4.45 20.77
C GLN A 41 -4.90 5.32 20.83
N GLN A 42 -4.70 5.99 21.97
CA GLN A 42 -3.50 6.79 22.26
C GLN A 42 -2.31 5.90 22.65
N GLY A 43 -1.09 6.36 22.36
CA GLY A 43 0.13 5.65 22.74
C GLY A 43 0.37 4.33 22.00
N VAL A 44 -0.31 4.09 20.88
CA VAL A 44 -0.18 2.87 20.09
C VAL A 44 0.71 3.09 18.88
N LYS A 45 1.42 2.03 18.48
CA LYS A 45 2.34 2.00 17.35
C LYS A 45 1.84 0.96 16.34
N ALA A 46 1.39 1.41 15.18
CA ALA A 46 1.16 0.54 14.05
C ALA A 46 2.43 0.39 13.21
N VAL A 47 2.70 -0.82 12.77
CA VAL A 47 3.73 -1.14 11.78
C VAL A 47 3.05 -1.63 10.53
N LEU A 48 3.29 -0.93 9.43
CA LEU A 48 2.93 -1.37 8.11
C LEU A 48 4.18 -1.94 7.44
N PHE A 49 4.10 -3.11 6.83
CA PHE A 49 5.21 -3.62 6.06
C PHE A 49 4.80 -4.40 4.82
N ILE A 50 5.68 -4.38 3.83
CA ILE A 50 5.60 -5.17 2.60
C ILE A 50 6.79 -6.12 2.64
N ASN A 51 6.51 -7.43 2.73
CA ASN A 51 7.54 -8.46 2.77
C ASN A 51 8.22 -8.59 1.41
N ASP A 52 7.43 -8.94 0.41
CA ASP A 52 7.83 -8.89 -0.99
C ASP A 52 6.80 -8.06 -1.74
N GLY A 53 7.17 -7.54 -2.91
CA GLY A 53 6.30 -6.65 -3.68
C GLY A 53 6.97 -6.20 -4.96
N TYR A 54 6.21 -6.22 -6.05
CA TYR A 54 6.66 -5.72 -7.34
C TYR A 54 5.53 -5.00 -8.07
N ILE A 55 5.73 -3.70 -8.27
CA ILE A 55 4.82 -2.85 -9.05
C ILE A 55 5.53 -2.50 -10.35
N TYR A 56 4.87 -2.60 -11.49
CA TYR A 56 5.54 -2.32 -12.75
C TYR A 56 6.00 -0.85 -12.85
N SER A 57 7.14 -0.63 -13.52
CA SER A 57 7.58 0.71 -13.89
C SER A 57 8.48 0.68 -15.11
N GLN A 58 8.36 1.70 -15.96
CA GLN A 58 9.26 1.84 -17.10
C GLN A 58 10.71 2.08 -16.66
N ARG A 59 11.63 1.29 -17.24
CA ARG A 59 13.07 1.33 -16.96
C ARG A 59 13.73 2.71 -17.15
N ARG A 60 13.13 3.60 -17.95
CA ARG A 60 13.70 4.93 -18.23
C ARG A 60 13.52 5.92 -17.07
N ARG A 61 12.55 5.70 -16.16
CA ARG A 61 12.29 6.59 -15.00
C ARG A 61 11.87 5.80 -13.75
N PRO A 62 12.67 4.83 -13.28
CA PRO A 62 12.26 3.87 -12.24
C PRO A 62 12.01 4.51 -10.88
N ARG A 63 12.51 5.74 -10.64
CA ARG A 63 12.32 6.46 -9.37
C ARG A 63 11.08 7.36 -9.34
N ARG A 64 10.44 7.61 -10.48
CA ARG A 64 9.30 8.54 -10.59
C ARG A 64 7.95 7.86 -10.70
N CYS A 65 7.93 6.55 -10.97
CA CYS A 65 6.74 5.72 -11.04
C CYS A 65 5.57 6.41 -11.77
N PRO A 66 5.74 6.72 -13.07
CA PRO A 66 4.83 7.60 -13.80
C PRO A 66 3.47 6.96 -14.15
N HIS A 67 3.37 5.63 -14.09
CA HIS A 67 2.17 4.86 -14.42
C HIS A 67 1.66 4.23 -13.12
N ASP A 68 2.26 3.11 -12.73
CA ASP A 68 1.86 2.41 -11.53
C ASP A 68 2.72 2.80 -10.35
N TYR A 69 2.07 2.93 -9.19
CA TYR A 69 2.78 3.20 -7.96
C TYR A 69 1.95 2.91 -6.72
N LEU A 70 2.67 2.68 -5.64
CA LEU A 70 2.18 2.82 -4.27
C LEU A 70 2.60 4.17 -3.71
N SER A 71 1.70 4.82 -2.98
CA SER A 71 1.96 6.05 -2.24
C SER A 71 1.38 5.94 -0.85
N VAL A 72 2.05 6.61 0.09
CA VAL A 72 1.78 6.49 1.52
C VAL A 72 1.63 7.89 2.11
N THR A 73 0.62 8.12 2.95
CA THR A 73 0.43 9.41 3.61
C THR A 73 1.68 9.82 4.40
N GLY A 74 2.15 11.04 4.18
CA GLY A 74 3.37 11.59 4.82
C GLY A 74 4.66 11.32 4.04
N GLU A 75 4.62 10.46 3.02
CA GLU A 75 5.75 10.24 2.12
C GLU A 75 5.64 11.15 0.88
N THR A 76 6.78 11.74 0.47
CA THR A 76 6.85 12.51 -0.79
C THR A 76 7.17 11.64 -1.99
N ARG A 77 7.62 10.41 -1.75
CA ARG A 77 8.07 9.47 -2.78
C ARG A 77 6.97 8.48 -3.16
N LYS A 78 6.91 8.18 -4.46
CA LYS A 78 6.15 7.05 -5.02
C LYS A 78 7.02 5.79 -5.09
N TYR A 79 6.40 4.64 -4.90
CA TYR A 79 7.06 3.33 -4.84
C TYR A 79 6.62 2.47 -6.03
N CYS A 80 7.60 1.91 -6.74
CA CYS A 80 7.41 0.99 -7.85
C CYS A 80 8.67 0.16 -8.09
N ASN A 81 8.62 -0.78 -9.04
CA ASN A 81 9.54 -1.92 -9.18
C ASN A 81 9.52 -2.75 -7.88
N LYS A 82 10.69 -3.22 -7.44
CA LYS A 82 10.83 -3.96 -6.19
C LYS A 82 10.48 -3.09 -4.97
N VAL A 83 9.39 -3.42 -4.28
CA VAL A 83 8.87 -2.79 -3.06
C VAL A 83 9.01 -3.72 -1.83
N THR A 84 9.94 -4.67 -1.89
CA THR A 84 10.34 -5.57 -0.80
C THR A 84 10.96 -4.81 0.39
N ASP A 85 10.83 -5.37 1.59
CA ASP A 85 11.44 -4.89 2.85
C ASP A 85 11.12 -3.43 3.18
N ARG A 86 9.90 -2.99 2.85
CA ARG A 86 9.43 -1.64 3.19
C ARG A 86 8.63 -1.69 4.46
N MET A 87 8.92 -0.75 5.36
CA MET A 87 8.24 -0.62 6.63
C MET A 87 7.93 0.84 6.93
N TRP A 88 6.70 1.12 7.34
CA TRP A 88 6.27 2.42 7.84
C TRP A 88 5.73 2.26 9.24
N THR A 89 6.10 3.18 10.12
CA THR A 89 5.62 3.20 11.50
C THR A 89 4.68 4.37 11.68
N VAL A 90 3.51 4.11 12.26
CA VAL A 90 2.52 5.13 12.60
C VAL A 90 2.29 5.09 14.09
N GLU A 91 2.75 6.12 14.78
CA GLU A 91 2.52 6.28 16.22
C GLU A 91 1.42 7.31 16.46
N THR A 92 0.48 6.99 17.36
CA THR A 92 -0.61 7.91 17.77
C THR A 92 -0.17 8.91 18.84
N ALA A 93 0.94 8.67 19.54
CA ALA A 93 1.46 9.54 20.61
C ALA A 93 0.32 10.12 21.48
N ASN A 94 0.21 11.45 21.57
CA ASN A 94 -0.82 12.16 22.34
C ASN A 94 -2.13 12.42 21.57
N VAL A 95 -2.24 11.95 20.33
CA VAL A 95 -3.41 12.16 19.48
C VAL A 95 -4.41 11.02 19.69
N GLN A 96 -5.69 11.37 19.93
CA GLN A 96 -6.75 10.38 20.15
C GLN A 96 -7.02 9.51 18.92
N GLN A 97 -6.84 10.04 17.71
CA GLN A 97 -7.07 9.30 16.48
C GLN A 97 -6.08 9.70 15.40
N LYS A 98 -5.49 8.70 14.73
CA LYS A 98 -4.63 8.92 13.57
C LYS A 98 -5.07 8.02 12.43
N THR A 99 -5.21 8.63 11.27
CA THR A 99 -5.47 7.92 10.02
C THR A 99 -4.20 7.86 9.19
N PHE A 100 -3.96 6.70 8.62
CA PHE A 100 -2.88 6.45 7.69
C PHE A 100 -3.44 5.83 6.42
N THR A 101 -3.03 6.33 5.26
CA THR A 101 -3.57 5.87 3.99
C THR A 101 -2.46 5.37 3.07
N VAL A 102 -2.70 4.23 2.45
CA VAL A 102 -1.92 3.72 1.32
C VAL A 102 -2.80 3.76 0.09
N ILE A 103 -2.27 4.31 -1.00
CA ILE A 103 -2.94 4.33 -2.30
C ILE A 103 -2.07 3.55 -3.27
N PHE A 104 -2.66 2.54 -3.89
CA PHE A 104 -2.12 1.86 -5.06
C PHE A 104 -2.89 2.31 -6.29
N LEU A 105 -2.14 2.70 -7.33
CA LEU A 105 -2.69 3.13 -8.60
C LEU A 105 -1.99 2.33 -9.71
N SER A 106 -2.78 1.82 -10.65
CA SER A 106 -2.32 1.18 -11.90
C SER A 106 -3.00 1.86 -13.10
N THR A 107 -2.26 2.01 -14.21
CA THR A 107 -2.78 2.62 -15.43
C THR A 107 -2.34 1.87 -16.68
N SER A 108 -3.25 1.71 -17.63
CA SER A 108 -2.96 1.12 -18.95
C SER A 108 -2.06 1.98 -19.85
N ALA A 109 -1.70 3.19 -19.40
CA ALA A 109 -0.83 4.13 -20.12
C ALA A 109 0.61 3.60 -20.33
N ASP A 110 0.97 2.53 -19.66
CA ASP A 110 2.26 1.86 -19.77
C ASP A 110 2.29 0.77 -20.89
N GLY A 111 1.14 0.48 -21.51
CA GLY A 111 0.95 -0.53 -22.54
C GLY A 111 0.51 -1.90 -22.04
N ASN A 112 -0.15 -1.96 -20.88
CA ASN A 112 -0.63 -3.17 -20.20
C ASN A 112 0.50 -4.11 -19.74
N ARG A 113 1.51 -3.56 -19.07
CA ARG A 113 2.70 -4.32 -18.65
C ARG A 113 2.70 -4.64 -17.16
N ASP A 114 1.53 -4.58 -16.54
CA ASP A 114 1.26 -4.97 -15.17
C ASP A 114 1.79 -6.39 -14.91
N GLN A 115 2.84 -6.47 -14.08
CA GLN A 115 3.46 -7.74 -13.70
C GLN A 115 2.69 -8.41 -12.56
N ILE A 116 3.14 -9.60 -12.16
CA ILE A 116 2.76 -10.24 -10.90
C ILE A 116 3.06 -9.25 -9.77
N SER A 117 2.04 -8.65 -9.16
CA SER A 117 2.21 -7.99 -7.87
C SER A 117 2.24 -9.06 -6.81
N ASP A 118 3.39 -9.24 -6.18
CA ASP A 118 3.44 -9.86 -4.86
C ASP A 118 3.17 -8.82 -3.77
N ASP A 119 2.22 -7.90 -3.96
CA ASP A 119 2.06 -6.75 -3.06
C ASP A 119 1.15 -7.10 -1.88
N THR A 120 1.64 -7.97 -0.99
CA THR A 120 0.99 -8.21 0.30
C THR A 120 1.45 -7.18 1.31
N LEU A 121 0.54 -6.27 1.64
CA LEU A 121 0.72 -5.29 2.69
C LEU A 121 0.18 -5.83 4.00
N GLU A 122 1.04 -5.90 5.01
CA GLU A 122 0.66 -6.32 6.35
C GLU A 122 0.64 -5.12 7.30
N VAL A 123 -0.45 -5.00 8.06
CA VAL A 123 -0.60 -4.03 9.14
C VAL A 123 -0.58 -4.81 10.46
N CYS A 124 0.37 -4.48 11.34
CA CYS A 124 0.46 -5.03 12.69
C CYS A 124 0.37 -3.90 13.71
N LEU A 125 -0.37 -4.14 14.80
CA LEU A 125 -0.49 -3.24 15.94
C LEU A 125 0.10 -3.81 17.22
#